data_AF-A0A3M4KSH1-F1
#
_entry.id   AF-A0A3M4KSH1-F1
#
_cell.length_a   1.000
_cell.length_b   1.000
_cell.length_c   1.000
_cell.angle_alpha   90.00
_cell.angle_beta   90.00
_cell.angle_gamma   90.00
#
_symmetry.space_group_name_H-M   'P 1'
#
loop_
_entity.id
_entity.type
_entity.pdbx_description
1 polymer ?
#
loop_
_entity_poly.entity_id
_entity_poly.type
_entity_poly.pdbx_seq_one_letter_code
_entity_poly.pdbx_strand_id
1 'polypeptide(L)'
;MMQLLRTQAQVGQPKTNRKHKDDVGDYEKPVCDIQKGYMVAANNVTQFIYIENQYFRWPPLAELIKKSAVTQTCWGRDPALHGSIHLFVITNDTKEAMGLGTVKTQEMLASLGRAETIPAITKLRMIKEMKSEAPVRPQPDGPNDRAGQRKLDEWQAEIDRKTKEIETKELVSKEVPGLKIHVCSLVALDSPAGQPWMPVNIHSKLMIVDDVYTTQGSANINTRSMMVDSELNICHEHADITQQLRRRLWNLHTNNLGAQDEPDMAFTAWEDIIKRNKDFSMKKQTPYAPLIEFFYDKATMADFD
;
A
#
# COMPACT_ATOMS: atom_id res chain seq x y z
N MET A 1 26.82 -9.62 -3.20
CA MET A 1 27.17 -8.49 -4.10
C MET A 1 26.32 -7.29 -3.70
N MET A 2 26.85 -6.07 -3.73
CA MET A 2 26.12 -4.83 -3.45
C MET A 2 26.03 -3.99 -4.73
N GLN A 3 24.86 -3.43 -5.02
CA GLN A 3 24.61 -2.64 -6.22
C GLN A 3 23.91 -1.32 -5.86
N LEU A 4 24.11 -0.32 -6.72
CA LEU A 4 23.49 0.99 -6.62
C LEU A 4 22.37 1.09 -7.66
N LEU A 5 21.16 1.39 -7.21
CA LEU A 5 19.96 1.52 -8.02
C LEU A 5 19.55 2.99 -8.07
N ARG A 6 19.21 3.50 -9.26
CA ARG A 6 18.81 4.89 -9.46
C ARG A 6 17.43 4.99 -10.09
N THR A 7 16.69 6.02 -9.71
CA THR A 7 15.63 6.58 -10.55
C THR A 7 16.08 7.96 -11.01
N GLN A 8 16.06 8.22 -12.30
CA GLN A 8 16.33 9.53 -12.89
C GLN A 8 15.40 9.72 -14.08
N ALA A 9 14.57 10.77 -14.03
CA ALA A 9 13.77 11.19 -15.18
C ALA A 9 14.66 11.55 -16.37
N GLN A 10 14.04 11.56 -17.56
CA GLN A 10 14.68 12.05 -18.78
C GLN A 10 15.11 13.51 -18.59
N VAL A 11 16.42 13.74 -18.45
CA VAL A 11 16.98 15.09 -18.38
C VAL A 11 17.35 15.53 -19.79
N GLY A 12 16.67 16.57 -20.28
CA GLY A 12 17.07 17.24 -21.51
C GLY A 12 18.28 18.13 -21.26
N GLN A 13 19.46 17.71 -21.70
CA GLN A 13 20.52 18.64 -22.07
C GLN A 13 20.88 18.42 -23.53
N PRO A 14 20.87 19.45 -24.38
CA PRO A 14 21.37 19.30 -25.74
C PRO A 14 22.85 18.93 -25.66
N LYS A 15 23.25 17.85 -26.35
CA LYS A 15 24.66 17.41 -26.43
C LYS A 15 25.59 18.47 -27.05
N THR A 16 25.02 19.52 -27.65
CA THR A 16 25.78 20.61 -28.26
C THR A 16 25.18 21.98 -27.92
N ASN A 17 26.02 23.00 -27.77
CA ASN A 17 25.60 24.40 -27.61
C ASN A 17 25.04 25.03 -28.91
N ARG A 18 24.80 24.26 -29.97
CA ARG A 18 24.37 24.77 -31.28
C ARG A 18 22.87 24.57 -31.46
N LYS A 19 22.10 25.65 -31.32
CA LYS A 19 20.68 25.69 -31.69
C LYS A 19 20.53 25.66 -33.22
N HIS A 20 20.50 24.47 -33.82
CA HIS A 20 19.89 24.32 -35.15
C HIS A 20 18.38 24.14 -34.99
N LYS A 21 17.60 24.71 -35.92
CA LYS A 21 16.13 24.75 -35.88
C LYS A 21 15.48 23.36 -35.98
N ASP A 22 16.27 22.36 -36.37
CA ASP A 22 15.87 20.97 -36.60
C ASP A 22 16.51 19.98 -35.59
N ASP A 23 17.16 20.51 -34.54
CA ASP A 23 17.84 19.71 -33.52
C ASP A 23 16.82 19.22 -32.48
N VAL A 24 16.14 18.10 -32.77
CA VAL A 24 15.38 17.31 -31.79
C VAL A 24 16.40 16.66 -30.86
N GLY A 25 16.78 17.37 -29.80
CA GLY A 25 17.91 17.01 -28.92
C GLY A 25 17.96 15.52 -28.54
N ASP A 26 19.17 14.97 -28.50
CA ASP A 26 19.44 13.61 -28.00
C ASP A 26 19.16 13.54 -26.49
N TYR A 27 17.94 13.15 -26.12
CA TYR A 27 17.59 12.92 -24.72
C TYR A 27 18.20 11.61 -24.20
N GLU A 28 18.78 11.64 -23.00
CA GLU A 28 19.13 10.41 -22.29
C GLU A 28 17.85 9.68 -21.85
N LYS A 29 17.84 8.35 -22.04
CA LYS A 29 16.69 7.53 -21.64
C LYS A 29 16.49 7.60 -20.12
N PRO A 30 15.24 7.62 -19.63
CA PRO A 30 14.98 7.57 -18.19
C PRO A 30 15.56 6.30 -17.58
N VAL A 31 16.10 6.44 -16.37
CA VAL A 31 16.64 5.34 -15.57
C VAL A 31 15.62 5.01 -14.48
N CYS A 32 15.18 3.75 -14.41
CA CYS A 32 14.21 3.27 -13.43
C CYS A 32 14.71 1.96 -12.78
N ASP A 33 15.97 1.93 -12.37
CA ASP A 33 16.60 0.71 -11.84
C ASP A 33 16.02 0.30 -10.48
N ILE A 34 15.58 1.28 -9.67
CA ILE A 34 14.87 1.00 -8.42
C ILE A 34 13.56 0.28 -8.69
N GLN A 35 12.73 0.80 -9.61
CA GLN A 35 11.49 0.15 -10.04
C GLN A 35 11.77 -1.30 -10.49
N LYS A 36 12.76 -1.50 -11.38
CA LYS A 36 13.13 -2.84 -11.85
C LYS A 36 13.57 -3.74 -10.70
N GLY A 37 14.37 -3.23 -9.75
CA GLY A 37 14.83 -3.97 -8.58
C GLY A 37 13.68 -4.46 -7.70
N TYR A 38 12.71 -3.59 -7.42
CA TYR A 38 11.49 -3.99 -6.69
C TYR A 38 10.72 -5.10 -7.42
N MET A 39 10.53 -4.95 -8.74
CA MET A 39 9.78 -5.92 -9.53
C MET A 39 10.49 -7.27 -9.64
N VAL A 40 11.80 -7.29 -9.88
CA VAL A 40 12.57 -8.54 -9.94
C VAL A 40 12.54 -9.26 -8.60
N ALA A 41 12.75 -8.56 -7.49
CA ALA A 41 12.72 -9.17 -6.16
C ALA A 41 11.33 -9.72 -5.81
N ALA A 42 10.26 -8.94 -6.04
CA ALA A 42 8.89 -9.38 -5.78
C ALA A 42 8.42 -10.54 -6.70
N ASN A 43 8.96 -10.63 -7.92
CA ASN A 43 8.67 -11.76 -8.81
C ASN A 43 9.29 -13.08 -8.32
N ASN A 44 10.42 -13.01 -7.61
CA ASN A 44 11.20 -14.17 -7.17
C ASN A 44 10.98 -14.56 -5.69
N VAL A 45 10.04 -13.90 -4.99
CA VAL A 45 9.70 -14.26 -3.60
C VAL A 45 9.27 -15.71 -3.50
N THR A 46 9.68 -16.40 -2.44
CA THR A 46 9.33 -17.78 -2.13
C THR A 46 8.70 -17.95 -0.76
N GLN A 47 8.94 -17.07 0.20
CA GLN A 47 8.43 -17.23 1.58
C GLN A 47 7.78 -15.95 2.08
N PHE A 48 8.48 -14.82 1.99
CA PHE A 48 7.95 -13.55 2.47
C PHE A 48 8.56 -12.32 1.83
N ILE A 49 7.80 -11.23 1.86
CA ILE A 49 8.25 -9.88 1.59
C ILE A 49 7.98 -9.05 2.85
N TYR A 50 9.00 -8.34 3.31
CA TYR A 50 8.87 -7.36 4.37
C TYR A 50 9.18 -5.97 3.84
N ILE A 51 8.28 -5.01 4.07
CA ILE A 51 8.41 -3.63 3.58
C ILE A 51 8.25 -2.68 4.76
N GLU A 52 9.17 -1.73 4.90
CA GLU A 52 8.93 -0.50 5.65
C GLU A 52 9.02 0.67 4.70
N ASN A 53 7.91 1.37 4.48
CA ASN A 53 7.92 2.52 3.58
C ASN A 53 7.03 3.65 4.07
N GLN A 54 7.52 4.88 3.96
CA GLN A 54 6.75 6.08 4.26
C GLN A 54 5.45 6.14 3.46
N TYR A 55 5.48 5.72 2.19
CA TYR A 55 4.31 5.62 1.33
C TYR A 55 4.19 4.23 0.74
N PHE A 56 2.99 3.65 0.83
CA PHE A 56 2.66 2.35 0.25
C PHE A 56 1.51 2.51 -0.75
N ARG A 57 1.81 3.08 -1.92
CA ARG A 57 0.81 3.56 -2.89
C ARG A 57 1.26 3.41 -4.35
N TRP A 58 1.83 2.26 -4.68
CA TRP A 58 2.20 1.91 -6.05
C TRP A 58 1.57 0.57 -6.46
N PRO A 59 0.30 0.59 -6.92
CA PRO A 59 -0.48 -0.61 -7.24
C PRO A 59 0.21 -1.67 -8.12
N PRO A 60 1.07 -1.33 -9.11
CA PRO A 60 1.78 -2.34 -9.90
C PRO A 60 2.57 -3.36 -9.08
N LEU A 61 3.12 -2.96 -7.92
CA LEU A 61 3.82 -3.89 -7.03
C LEU A 61 2.86 -4.90 -6.39
N ALA A 62 1.69 -4.46 -5.93
CA ALA A 62 0.66 -5.36 -5.37
C ALA A 62 0.18 -6.36 -6.42
N GLU A 63 -0.11 -5.91 -7.64
CA GLU A 63 -0.53 -6.79 -8.73
C GLU A 63 0.52 -7.84 -9.06
N LEU A 64 1.80 -7.47 -9.06
CA LEU A 64 2.88 -8.42 -9.28
C LEU A 64 2.98 -9.46 -8.15
N ILE A 65 2.93 -9.04 -6.88
CA ILE A 65 3.02 -9.97 -5.73
C ILE A 65 1.88 -11.00 -5.78
N LYS A 66 0.65 -10.55 -6.06
CA LYS A 66 -0.49 -11.45 -6.24
C LYS A 66 -0.27 -12.41 -7.40
N LYS A 67 0.22 -11.91 -8.53
CA LYS A 67 0.53 -12.73 -9.70
C LYS A 67 1.61 -13.77 -9.39
N SER A 68 2.63 -13.43 -8.60
CA SER A 68 3.66 -14.38 -8.16
C SER A 68 3.06 -15.52 -7.34
N ALA A 69 2.18 -15.21 -6.38
CA ALA A 69 1.49 -16.22 -5.58
C ALA A 69 0.64 -17.17 -6.44
N VAL A 70 -0.15 -16.63 -7.37
CA VAL A 70 -0.94 -17.44 -8.31
C VAL A 70 -0.06 -18.26 -9.25
N THR A 71 1.05 -17.69 -9.75
CA THR A 71 1.94 -18.39 -10.68
C THR A 71 2.60 -19.60 -10.00
N GLN A 72 3.03 -19.46 -8.74
CA GLN A 72 3.62 -20.56 -8.00
C GLN A 72 2.63 -21.70 -7.77
N THR A 73 1.37 -21.38 -7.46
CA THR A 73 0.35 -22.42 -7.29
C THR A 73 0.01 -23.11 -8.61
N CYS A 74 -0.10 -22.36 -9.72
CA CYS A 74 -0.26 -22.93 -11.05
C CYS A 74 0.91 -23.84 -11.46
N TRP A 75 2.11 -23.63 -10.91
CA TRP A 75 3.31 -24.41 -11.23
C TRP A 75 3.60 -25.53 -10.22
N GLY A 76 2.61 -25.89 -9.38
CA GLY A 76 2.65 -27.07 -8.53
C GLY A 76 2.90 -26.79 -7.05
N ARG A 77 3.08 -25.53 -6.62
CA ARG A 77 3.16 -25.21 -5.20
C ARG A 77 1.77 -25.26 -4.56
N ASP A 78 1.53 -26.24 -3.70
CA ASP A 78 0.39 -26.22 -2.79
C ASP A 78 0.68 -25.34 -1.56
N PRO A 79 -0.04 -24.22 -1.31
CA PRO A 79 0.19 -23.37 -0.14
C PRO A 79 -0.08 -24.07 1.20
N ALA A 80 -0.95 -25.08 1.23
CA ALA A 80 -1.24 -25.84 2.45
C ALA A 80 -0.06 -26.75 2.84
N LEU A 81 0.70 -27.23 1.86
CA LEU A 81 1.85 -28.12 2.07
C LEU A 81 3.19 -27.38 2.11
N HIS A 82 3.38 -26.38 1.25
CA HIS A 82 4.66 -25.68 1.04
C HIS A 82 4.67 -24.27 1.63
N GLY A 83 3.61 -23.88 2.34
CA GLY A 83 3.40 -22.53 2.87
C GLY A 83 2.96 -21.52 1.80
N SER A 84 2.21 -20.52 2.23
CA SER A 84 1.87 -19.33 1.43
C SER A 84 3.02 -18.33 1.39
N ILE A 85 2.99 -17.40 0.44
CA ILE A 85 3.80 -16.18 0.54
C ILE A 85 3.20 -15.29 1.63
N HIS A 86 4.06 -14.66 2.44
CA HIS A 86 3.65 -13.71 3.48
C HIS A 86 4.12 -12.29 3.11
N LEU A 87 3.20 -11.33 3.13
CA LEU A 87 3.50 -9.92 2.92
C LEU A 87 3.31 -9.17 4.23
N PHE A 88 4.39 -8.61 4.76
CA PHE A 88 4.41 -7.78 5.95
C PHE A 88 4.76 -6.35 5.55
N VAL A 89 3.86 -5.40 5.80
CA VAL A 89 4.05 -4.00 5.43
C VAL A 89 3.92 -3.12 6.66
N ILE A 90 4.91 -2.28 6.91
CA ILE A 90 4.85 -1.18 7.87
C ILE A 90 4.78 0.14 7.09
N THR A 91 3.71 0.92 7.29
CA THR A 91 3.54 2.23 6.67
C THR A 91 2.76 3.16 7.60
N ASN A 92 2.67 4.44 7.23
CA ASN A 92 1.98 5.43 8.05
C ASN A 92 0.47 5.42 7.83
N ASP A 93 -0.31 5.61 8.89
CA ASP A 93 -1.79 5.75 8.84
C ASP A 93 -2.31 7.10 9.34
N THR A 94 -1.43 8.06 9.65
CA THR A 94 -1.88 9.39 10.08
C THR A 94 -2.20 10.27 8.87
N LYS A 95 -3.12 11.22 9.04
CA LYS A 95 -3.51 12.15 7.97
C LYS A 95 -2.31 12.96 7.45
N GLU A 96 -1.48 13.43 8.37
CA GLU A 96 -0.31 14.25 8.07
C GLU A 96 0.74 13.44 7.29
N ALA A 97 0.97 12.18 7.68
CA ALA A 97 1.98 11.34 7.05
C ALA A 97 1.50 10.76 5.70
N MET A 98 0.21 10.44 5.54
CA MET A 98 -0.36 9.95 4.29
C MET A 98 -0.33 10.98 3.16
N GLY A 99 -0.44 12.28 3.51
CA GLY A 99 -0.39 13.37 2.55
C GLY A 99 -1.49 13.31 1.48
N LEU A 100 -1.19 13.76 0.27
CA LEU A 100 -2.16 13.93 -0.81
C LEU A 100 -2.31 12.72 -1.76
N GLY A 101 -1.82 11.53 -1.38
CA GLY A 101 -1.85 10.31 -2.21
C GLY A 101 -2.84 9.24 -1.74
N THR A 102 -3.92 9.63 -1.04
CA THR A 102 -4.85 8.68 -0.39
C THR A 102 -5.58 7.77 -1.38
N VAL A 103 -5.82 8.24 -2.61
CA VAL A 103 -6.44 7.42 -3.68
C VAL A 103 -5.53 6.28 -4.09
N LYS A 104 -4.24 6.54 -4.32
CA LYS A 104 -3.27 5.50 -4.70
C LYS A 104 -2.98 4.52 -3.56
N THR A 105 -2.96 4.99 -2.31
CA THR A 105 -2.89 4.07 -1.17
C THR A 105 -4.13 3.17 -1.13
N GLN A 106 -5.32 3.72 -1.37
CA GLN A 106 -6.54 2.92 -1.43
C GLN A 106 -6.51 1.91 -2.58
N GLU A 107 -6.03 2.27 -3.77
CA GLU A 107 -5.82 1.33 -4.89
C GLU A 107 -4.88 0.18 -4.52
N MET A 108 -3.76 0.52 -3.87
CA MET A 108 -2.78 -0.46 -3.41
C MET A 108 -3.39 -1.45 -2.41
N LEU A 109 -4.10 -0.95 -1.39
CA LEU A 109 -4.72 -1.77 -0.37
C LEU A 109 -5.89 -2.60 -0.92
N ALA A 110 -6.73 -2.01 -1.77
CA ALA A 110 -7.84 -2.72 -2.40
C ALA A 110 -7.35 -3.82 -3.33
N SER A 111 -6.27 -3.59 -4.07
CA SER A 111 -5.59 -4.61 -4.87
C SER A 111 -5.19 -5.82 -4.02
N LEU A 112 -4.67 -5.57 -2.82
CA LEU A 112 -4.27 -6.57 -1.82
C LEU A 112 -5.43 -7.16 -0.99
N GLY A 113 -6.68 -6.84 -1.33
CA GLY A 113 -7.84 -7.33 -0.59
C GLY A 113 -8.03 -6.69 0.79
N ARG A 114 -7.34 -5.58 1.07
CA ARG A 114 -7.36 -4.84 2.34
C ARG A 114 -8.12 -3.52 2.26
N ALA A 115 -9.19 -3.45 1.46
CA ALA A 115 -9.95 -2.21 1.25
C ALA A 115 -10.70 -1.71 2.50
N GLU A 116 -10.95 -2.61 3.46
CA GLU A 116 -11.60 -2.38 4.74
C GLU A 116 -10.76 -1.55 5.71
N THR A 117 -9.43 -1.50 5.52
CA THR A 117 -8.55 -0.68 6.37
C THR A 117 -8.52 0.79 5.99
N ILE A 118 -9.13 1.16 4.86
CA ILE A 118 -9.26 2.55 4.39
C ILE A 118 -10.72 2.85 3.96
N PRO A 119 -11.69 2.65 4.86
CA PRO A 119 -13.09 2.49 4.47
C PRO A 119 -13.71 3.77 3.89
N ALA A 120 -13.33 4.95 4.39
CA ALA A 120 -13.89 6.21 3.94
C ALA A 120 -13.56 6.51 2.46
N ILE A 121 -12.30 6.34 2.07
CA ILE A 121 -11.87 6.54 0.67
C ILE A 121 -12.44 5.44 -0.22
N THR A 122 -12.46 4.19 0.24
CA THR A 122 -13.07 3.06 -0.51
C THR A 122 -14.54 3.35 -0.84
N LYS A 123 -15.34 3.79 0.14
CA LYS A 123 -16.76 4.12 -0.07
C LYS A 123 -16.94 5.31 -1.01
N LEU A 124 -16.15 6.37 -0.86
CA LEU A 124 -16.21 7.53 -1.76
C LEU A 124 -15.90 7.15 -3.22
N ARG A 125 -14.93 6.26 -3.44
CA ARG A 125 -14.62 5.74 -4.78
C ARG A 125 -15.77 4.92 -5.35
N MET A 126 -16.34 4.01 -4.56
CA MET A 126 -17.50 3.22 -4.98
C MET A 126 -18.70 4.12 -5.35
N ILE A 127 -18.95 5.18 -4.58
CA ILE A 127 -20.00 6.16 -4.90
C ILE A 127 -19.68 6.90 -6.21
N LYS A 128 -18.42 7.31 -6.41
CA LYS A 128 -17.99 7.98 -7.65
C LYS A 128 -18.15 7.07 -8.87
N GLU A 129 -17.75 5.82 -8.77
CA GLU A 129 -17.89 4.79 -9.81
C GLU A 129 -19.37 4.53 -10.12
N MET A 130 -20.19 4.27 -9.09
CA MET A 130 -21.63 4.09 -9.23
C MET A 130 -22.31 5.27 -9.93
N LYS A 131 -21.93 6.51 -9.59
CA LYS A 131 -22.45 7.72 -10.24
C LYS A 131 -21.96 7.89 -11.69
N SER A 132 -20.77 7.40 -12.02
CA SER A 132 -20.25 7.43 -13.39
C SER A 132 -20.92 6.41 -14.31
N GLU A 133 -21.36 5.28 -13.76
CA GLU A 133 -22.09 4.23 -14.46
C GLU A 133 -23.61 4.43 -14.44
N ALA A 134 -24.08 5.45 -13.72
CA ALA A 134 -25.50 5.74 -13.60
C ALA A 134 -26.12 6.14 -14.95
N PRO A 135 -27.42 5.84 -15.18
CA PRO A 135 -28.15 6.36 -16.32
C PRO A 135 -28.06 7.89 -16.39
N VAL A 136 -28.12 8.44 -17.61
CA VAL A 136 -28.09 9.90 -17.83
C VAL A 136 -29.15 10.58 -16.96
N ARG A 137 -28.74 11.61 -16.23
CA ARG A 137 -29.63 12.40 -15.38
C ARG A 137 -30.74 13.03 -16.23
N PRO A 138 -32.03 12.77 -15.94
CA PRO A 138 -33.14 13.41 -16.65
C PRO A 138 -33.10 14.94 -16.51
N GLN A 139 -33.45 15.65 -17.59
CA GLN A 139 -33.54 17.12 -17.62
C GLN A 139 -34.97 17.50 -17.99
N PRO A 140 -35.78 18.04 -17.06
CA PRO A 140 -37.12 18.51 -17.36
C PRO A 140 -37.09 19.76 -18.24
N ASP A 141 -38.03 19.88 -19.19
CA ASP A 141 -38.11 21.02 -20.13
C ASP A 141 -38.59 22.34 -19.47
N GLY A 142 -38.99 22.29 -18.20
CA GLY A 142 -39.36 23.46 -17.40
C GLY A 142 -40.17 23.11 -16.14
N PRO A 143 -40.62 24.12 -15.36
CA PRO A 143 -41.36 23.92 -14.12
C PRO A 143 -42.72 23.22 -14.28
N ASN A 144 -43.27 23.17 -15.50
CA ASN A 144 -44.57 22.54 -15.78
C ASN A 144 -44.47 21.10 -16.33
N ASP A 145 -43.27 20.60 -16.61
CA ASP A 145 -43.04 19.25 -17.09
C ASP A 145 -43.10 18.23 -15.94
N ARG A 146 -44.33 17.87 -15.56
CA ARG A 146 -44.59 16.92 -14.47
C ARG A 146 -43.99 15.53 -14.74
N ALA A 147 -43.91 15.12 -16.01
CA ALA A 147 -43.38 13.82 -16.38
C ALA A 147 -41.85 13.78 -16.26
N GLY A 148 -41.16 14.82 -16.73
CA GLY A 148 -39.70 14.97 -16.56
C GLY A 148 -39.29 15.15 -15.10
N GLN A 149 -40.06 15.91 -14.32
CA GLN A 149 -39.82 16.09 -12.88
C GLN A 149 -39.95 14.76 -12.13
N ARG A 150 -41.00 13.98 -12.39
CA ARG A 150 -41.15 12.65 -11.81
C ARG A 150 -39.98 11.73 -12.14
N LYS A 151 -39.49 11.73 -13.39
CA LYS A 151 -38.32 10.94 -13.79
C LYS A 151 -37.04 11.40 -13.08
N LEU A 152 -36.86 12.71 -12.90
CA LEU A 152 -35.73 13.27 -12.16
C LEU A 152 -35.78 12.86 -10.69
N ASP A 153 -36.96 12.91 -10.06
CA ASP A 153 -37.15 12.50 -8.66
C ASP A 153 -36.90 11.00 -8.48
N GLU A 154 -37.43 10.16 -9.38
CA GLU A 154 -37.18 8.71 -9.39
C GLU A 154 -35.69 8.40 -9.57
N TRP A 155 -35.01 9.10 -10.48
CA TRP A 155 -33.56 8.98 -10.68
C TRP A 155 -32.78 9.41 -9.44
N GLN A 156 -33.15 10.54 -8.82
CA GLN A 156 -32.47 11.05 -7.62
C GLN A 156 -32.66 10.09 -6.44
N ALA A 157 -33.87 9.59 -6.22
CA ALA A 157 -34.17 8.61 -5.19
C ALA A 157 -33.38 7.30 -5.38
N GLU A 158 -33.21 6.84 -6.63
CA GLU A 158 -32.39 5.66 -6.93
C GLU A 158 -30.91 5.90 -6.59
N ILE A 159 -30.36 7.05 -6.99
CA ILE A 159 -28.96 7.41 -6.70
C ILE A 159 -28.73 7.57 -5.20
N ASP A 160 -29.66 8.20 -4.49
CA ASP A 160 -29.59 8.39 -3.04
C ASP A 160 -29.69 7.04 -2.31
N ARG A 161 -30.57 6.14 -2.76
CA ARG A 161 -30.68 4.78 -2.21
C ARG A 161 -29.35 4.02 -2.38
N LYS A 162 -28.80 3.98 -3.60
CA LYS A 162 -27.51 3.32 -3.88
C LYS A 162 -26.35 3.95 -3.10
N THR A 163 -26.34 5.28 -2.98
CA THR A 163 -25.32 5.99 -2.20
C THR A 163 -25.39 5.56 -0.73
N LYS A 164 -26.59 5.55 -0.15
CA LYS A 164 -26.81 5.12 1.24
C LYS A 164 -26.44 3.65 1.45
N GLU A 165 -26.76 2.77 0.51
CA GLU A 165 -26.35 1.36 0.52
C GLU A 165 -24.81 1.21 0.58
N ILE A 166 -24.08 2.04 -0.17
CA ILE A 166 -22.60 2.03 -0.14
C ILE A 166 -22.05 2.62 1.16
N GLU A 167 -22.64 3.71 1.66
CA GLU A 167 -22.23 4.36 2.90
C GLU A 167 -22.38 3.44 4.12
N THR A 168 -23.48 2.66 4.18
CA THR A 168 -23.74 1.71 5.28
C THR A 168 -23.08 0.36 5.09
N LYS A 169 -22.53 0.08 3.90
CA LYS A 169 -21.84 -1.19 3.61
C LYS A 169 -20.70 -1.45 4.59
N GLU A 170 -20.71 -2.63 5.20
CA GLU A 170 -19.58 -3.16 5.93
C GLU A 170 -18.55 -3.70 4.93
N LEU A 171 -17.32 -3.20 5.02
CA LEU A 171 -16.21 -3.67 4.20
C LEU A 171 -15.50 -4.76 4.99
N VAL A 172 -15.22 -5.87 4.31
CA VAL A 172 -14.49 -7.00 4.88
C VAL A 172 -13.24 -7.25 4.05
N SER A 173 -12.20 -7.77 4.70
CA SER A 173 -11.00 -8.22 4.02
C SER A 173 -11.34 -9.33 3.03
N LYS A 174 -10.60 -9.37 1.93
CA LYS A 174 -10.69 -10.40 0.91
C LYS A 174 -9.40 -11.19 0.90
N GLU A 175 -9.52 -12.50 1.02
CA GLU A 175 -8.36 -13.38 0.88
C GLU A 175 -7.79 -13.32 -0.53
N VAL A 176 -6.46 -13.35 -0.61
CA VAL A 176 -5.75 -13.51 -1.87
C VAL A 176 -5.17 -14.93 -1.90
N PRO A 177 -5.55 -15.78 -2.86
CA PRO A 177 -5.06 -17.14 -2.92
C PRO A 177 -3.53 -17.22 -2.92
N GLY A 178 -2.96 -18.01 -2.00
CA GLY A 178 -1.52 -18.21 -1.85
C GLY A 178 -0.75 -17.04 -1.23
N LEU A 179 -1.43 -15.99 -0.75
CA LEU A 179 -0.81 -14.79 -0.19
C LEU A 179 -1.49 -14.37 1.13
N LYS A 180 -0.73 -14.37 2.22
CA LYS A 180 -1.14 -13.85 3.54
C LYS A 180 -0.58 -12.44 3.74
N ILE A 181 -1.39 -11.50 4.25
CA ILE A 181 -1.05 -10.07 4.21
C ILE A 181 -1.34 -9.38 5.55
N HIS A 182 -0.29 -8.78 6.13
CA HIS A 182 -0.38 -7.80 7.21
C HIS A 182 0.07 -6.44 6.71
N VAL A 183 -0.82 -5.44 6.83
CA VAL A 183 -0.46 -4.04 6.66
C VAL A 183 -0.65 -3.36 8.00
N CYS A 184 0.42 -2.77 8.50
CA CYS A 184 0.54 -2.29 9.87
C CYS A 184 1.12 -0.88 9.93
N SER A 185 0.88 -0.24 11.06
CA SER A 185 1.52 1.01 11.48
C SER A 185 2.20 0.80 12.82
N LEU A 186 2.88 1.83 13.32
CA LEU A 186 3.60 1.77 14.59
C LEU A 186 3.14 2.86 15.55
N VAL A 187 3.08 2.53 16.83
CA VAL A 187 2.88 3.48 17.94
C VAL A 187 4.02 3.38 18.95
N ALA A 188 4.25 4.44 19.72
CA ALA A 188 5.24 4.45 20.78
C ALA A 188 4.79 3.53 21.92
N LEU A 189 5.64 2.55 22.30
CA LEU A 189 5.32 1.55 23.33
C LEU A 189 4.99 2.17 24.69
N ASP A 190 5.61 3.31 24.99
CA ASP A 190 5.44 4.08 26.23
C ASP A 190 4.26 5.06 26.18
N SER A 191 3.39 4.97 25.16
CA SER A 191 2.15 5.73 25.11
C SER A 191 1.31 5.50 26.37
N PRO A 192 0.96 6.55 27.14
CA PRO A 192 0.34 6.39 28.44
C PRO A 192 -1.11 5.90 28.34
N ALA A 193 -1.53 5.10 29.32
CA ALA A 193 -2.93 4.70 29.45
C ALA A 193 -3.86 5.93 29.60
N GLY A 194 -5.08 5.81 29.08
CA GLY A 194 -6.07 6.88 29.08
C GLY A 194 -5.90 7.95 28.00
N GLN A 195 -4.77 7.97 27.28
CA GLN A 195 -4.49 8.91 26.19
C GLN A 195 -4.47 8.20 24.83
N PRO A 196 -4.69 8.91 23.71
CA PRO A 196 -4.42 8.38 22.39
C PRO A 196 -2.95 7.95 22.27
N TRP A 197 -2.72 6.79 21.67
CA TRP A 197 -1.37 6.30 21.42
C TRP A 197 -0.63 7.22 20.45
N MET A 198 0.65 7.48 20.72
CA MET A 198 1.47 8.34 19.90
C MET A 198 1.95 7.57 18.66
N PRO A 199 1.60 8.00 17.43
CA PRO A 199 2.06 7.32 16.23
C PRO A 199 3.56 7.53 16.03
N VAL A 200 4.24 6.49 15.55
CA VAL A 200 5.64 6.56 15.12
C VAL A 200 5.65 6.85 13.62
N ASN A 201 6.29 7.95 13.23
CA ASN A 201 6.40 8.32 11.82
C ASN A 201 7.43 7.42 11.11
N ILE A 202 6.95 6.58 10.20
CA ILE A 202 7.77 5.69 9.39
C ILE A 202 8.32 6.47 8.21
N HIS A 203 9.63 6.74 8.25
CA HIS A 203 10.35 7.42 7.16
C HIS A 203 11.28 6.49 6.38
N SER A 204 11.31 5.20 6.75
CA SER A 204 12.05 4.14 6.04
C SER A 204 11.63 4.06 4.56
N LYS A 205 12.54 3.52 3.73
CA LYS A 205 12.24 3.01 2.39
C LYS A 205 13.03 1.72 2.17
N LEU A 206 12.53 0.66 2.78
CA LEU A 206 13.18 -0.64 2.90
C LEU A 206 12.26 -1.73 2.33
N MET A 207 12.84 -2.67 1.60
CA MET A 207 12.22 -3.95 1.30
C MET A 207 13.23 -5.09 1.49
N ILE A 208 12.77 -6.15 2.14
CA ILE A 208 13.47 -7.42 2.33
C ILE A 208 12.65 -8.54 1.68
N VAL A 209 13.31 -9.45 0.97
CA VAL A 209 12.68 -10.64 0.38
C VAL A 209 13.45 -11.89 0.83
N ASP A 210 12.74 -12.83 1.43
CA ASP A 210 13.19 -14.18 1.84
C ASP A 210 14.48 -14.24 2.68
N ASP A 211 14.78 -13.19 3.43
CA ASP A 211 16.07 -13.02 4.12
C ASP A 211 17.30 -13.08 3.18
N VAL A 212 17.13 -12.97 1.86
CA VAL A 212 18.21 -13.02 0.86
C VAL A 212 18.51 -11.64 0.30
N TYR A 213 17.47 -10.93 -0.16
CA TYR A 213 17.61 -9.64 -0.83
C TYR A 213 17.14 -8.51 0.08
N THR A 214 17.92 -7.43 0.14
CA THR A 214 17.54 -6.16 0.78
C THR A 214 17.72 -5.02 -0.22
N THR A 215 16.76 -4.10 -0.30
CA THR A 215 16.97 -2.76 -0.86
C THR A 215 16.58 -1.70 0.15
N GLN A 216 17.43 -0.68 0.33
CA GLN A 216 17.11 0.50 1.11
C GLN A 216 17.59 1.77 0.41
N GLY A 217 16.90 2.89 0.64
CA GLY A 217 17.36 4.17 0.13
C GLY A 217 16.36 5.29 0.34
N SER A 218 16.19 6.13 -0.67
CA SER A 218 15.30 7.29 -0.63
C SER A 218 13.93 7.04 -1.29
N ALA A 219 13.83 6.06 -2.19
CA ALA A 219 12.66 5.86 -3.02
C ALA A 219 11.43 5.34 -2.26
N ASN A 220 10.37 6.15 -2.22
CA ASN A 220 9.08 5.73 -1.69
C ASN A 220 8.37 4.75 -2.64
N ILE A 221 7.44 3.93 -2.14
CA ILE A 221 6.62 3.07 -3.00
C ILE A 221 5.44 3.89 -3.54
N ASN A 222 5.76 4.78 -4.49
CA ASN A 222 4.81 5.59 -5.26
C ASN A 222 5.36 5.81 -6.69
N THR A 223 4.53 6.33 -7.60
CA THR A 223 4.94 6.56 -9.00
C THR A 223 6.08 7.56 -9.12
N ARG A 224 6.11 8.60 -8.27
CA ARG A 224 7.15 9.63 -8.30
C ARG A 224 8.54 9.07 -8.09
N SER A 225 8.77 8.36 -7.00
CA SER A 225 10.08 7.80 -6.69
C SER A 225 10.47 6.65 -7.63
N MET A 226 9.50 5.95 -8.21
CA MET A 226 9.77 4.85 -9.14
C MET A 226 10.12 5.32 -10.55
N MET A 227 9.68 6.52 -10.97
CA MET A 227 9.77 6.93 -12.39
C MET A 227 10.19 8.39 -12.63
N VAL A 228 10.07 9.29 -11.65
CA VAL A 228 10.14 10.74 -11.87
C VAL A 228 11.23 11.39 -11.03
N ASP A 229 11.11 11.31 -9.71
CA ASP A 229 12.03 11.97 -8.79
C ASP A 229 13.42 11.31 -8.86
N SER A 230 14.46 12.11 -8.64
CA SER A 230 15.82 11.59 -8.56
C SER A 230 16.00 10.84 -7.24
N GLU A 231 16.14 9.52 -7.32
CA GLU A 231 16.21 8.64 -6.17
C GLU A 231 17.44 7.74 -6.21
N LEU A 232 17.86 7.30 -5.03
CA LEU A 232 18.99 6.41 -4.85
C LEU A 232 18.67 5.32 -3.83
N ASN A 233 18.83 4.07 -4.25
CA ASN A 233 18.84 2.92 -3.36
C ASN A 233 20.16 2.16 -3.47
N ILE A 234 20.50 1.49 -2.38
CA ILE A 234 21.46 0.39 -2.37
C ILE A 234 20.66 -0.90 -2.29
N CYS A 235 21.07 -1.93 -3.02
CA CYS A 235 20.58 -3.29 -2.81
C CYS A 235 21.74 -4.28 -2.64
N HIS A 236 21.47 -5.37 -1.93
CA HIS A 236 22.46 -6.43 -1.73
C HIS A 236 21.79 -7.78 -1.48
N GLU A 237 22.56 -8.84 -1.74
CA GLU A 237 22.15 -10.24 -1.60
C GLU A 237 23.05 -10.95 -0.57
N HIS A 238 22.97 -10.54 0.69
CA HIS A 238 23.79 -11.07 1.78
C HIS A 238 22.86 -11.56 2.89
N ALA A 239 22.63 -12.87 2.95
CA ALA A 239 21.58 -13.44 3.77
C ALA A 239 21.81 -13.26 5.27
N ASP A 240 23.06 -13.34 5.71
CA ASP A 240 23.47 -13.11 7.10
C ASP A 240 23.16 -11.69 7.58
N ILE A 241 23.43 -10.68 6.74
CA ILE A 241 23.14 -9.28 7.03
C ILE A 241 21.63 -9.02 6.97
N THR A 242 20.97 -9.50 5.91
CA THR A 242 19.53 -9.32 5.71
C THR A 242 18.73 -9.92 6.87
N GLN A 243 19.02 -11.16 7.26
CA GLN A 243 18.33 -11.83 8.36
C GLN A 243 18.53 -11.11 9.69
N GLN A 244 19.76 -10.66 10.00
CA GLN A 244 20.03 -9.91 11.23
C GLN A 244 19.26 -8.58 11.26
N LEU A 245 19.23 -7.86 10.13
CA LEU A 245 18.44 -6.64 9.99
C LEU A 245 16.96 -6.91 10.23
N ARG A 246 16.38 -7.90 9.54
CA ARG A 246 14.97 -8.25 9.68
C ARG A 246 14.63 -8.67 11.11
N ARG A 247 15.42 -9.54 11.74
CA ARG A 247 15.22 -9.95 13.16
C ARG A 247 15.19 -8.74 14.09
N ARG A 248 16.12 -7.80 13.89
CA ARG A 248 16.19 -6.58 14.70
C ARG A 248 14.93 -5.72 14.53
N LEU A 249 14.50 -5.48 13.30
CA LEU A 249 13.31 -4.67 13.02
C LEU A 249 12.05 -5.32 13.57
N TRP A 250 11.85 -6.61 13.32
CA TRP A 250 10.70 -7.35 13.84
C TRP A 250 10.68 -7.38 15.36
N ASN A 251 11.82 -7.59 16.03
CA ASN A 251 11.90 -7.51 17.49
C ASN A 251 11.49 -6.13 18.03
N LEU A 252 11.92 -5.05 17.39
CA LEU A 252 11.51 -3.69 17.77
C LEU A 252 9.99 -3.50 17.65
N HIS A 253 9.42 -3.86 16.49
CA HIS A 253 8.00 -3.61 16.22
C HIS A 253 7.07 -4.49 17.06
N THR A 254 7.52 -5.70 17.37
CA THR A 254 6.70 -6.71 18.04
C THR A 254 7.01 -6.84 19.52
N ASN A 255 7.87 -5.97 20.06
CA ASN A 255 8.33 -6.06 21.45
C ASN A 255 8.94 -7.44 21.79
N ASN A 256 9.70 -8.01 20.85
CA ASN A 256 10.28 -9.36 20.89
C ASN A 256 9.27 -10.54 20.93
N LEU A 257 8.00 -10.30 20.61
CA LEU A 257 6.93 -11.30 20.71
C LEU A 257 6.51 -11.89 19.36
N GLY A 258 6.96 -11.32 18.24
CA GLY A 258 6.36 -11.57 16.92
C GLY A 258 6.81 -12.83 16.20
N ALA A 259 7.51 -13.76 16.87
CA ALA A 259 8.34 -14.81 16.25
C ALA A 259 9.31 -14.24 15.19
N GLN A 260 10.36 -14.98 14.84
CA GLN A 260 11.44 -14.40 14.04
C GLN A 260 11.78 -15.19 12.79
N ASP A 261 11.80 -16.51 12.82
CA ASP A 261 12.47 -17.26 11.76
C ASP A 261 11.51 -17.88 10.76
N GLU A 262 10.36 -18.36 11.23
CA GLU A 262 9.34 -18.97 10.39
C GLU A 262 8.24 -17.96 10.04
N PRO A 263 8.06 -17.60 8.75
CA PRO A 263 7.10 -16.57 8.34
C PRO A 263 5.65 -16.87 8.74
N ASP A 264 5.23 -18.13 8.74
CA ASP A 264 3.87 -18.52 9.12
C ASP A 264 3.61 -18.35 10.63
N MET A 265 4.59 -18.73 11.46
CA MET A 265 4.55 -18.47 12.89
C MET A 265 4.58 -16.97 13.19
N ALA A 266 5.40 -16.21 12.46
CA ALA A 266 5.45 -14.77 12.60
C ALA A 266 4.14 -14.10 12.19
N PHE A 267 3.52 -14.56 11.09
CA PHE A 267 2.22 -14.07 10.66
C PHE A 267 1.16 -14.23 11.75
N THR A 268 1.11 -15.41 12.37
CA THR A 268 0.19 -15.71 13.46
C THR A 268 0.49 -14.86 14.71
N ALA A 269 1.76 -14.72 15.09
CA ALA A 269 2.15 -13.92 16.24
C ALA A 269 1.87 -12.41 16.04
N TRP A 270 2.07 -11.89 14.83
CA TRP A 270 1.71 -10.51 14.48
C TRP A 270 0.21 -10.30 14.54
N GLU A 271 -0.57 -11.27 14.06
CA GLU A 271 -2.03 -11.22 14.13
C GLU A 271 -2.53 -11.18 15.59
N ASP A 272 -1.91 -11.96 16.48
CA ASP A 272 -2.22 -11.93 17.90
C ASP A 272 -1.86 -10.60 18.56
N ILE A 273 -0.71 -10.01 18.20
CA ILE A 273 -0.31 -8.67 18.67
C ILE A 273 -1.32 -7.62 18.22
N ILE A 274 -1.71 -7.65 16.94
CA ILE A 274 -2.70 -6.74 16.36
C ILE A 274 -4.02 -6.83 17.12
N LYS A 275 -4.53 -8.05 17.34
CA LYS A 275 -5.78 -8.28 18.08
C LYS A 275 -5.69 -7.75 19.51
N ARG A 276 -4.60 -8.05 20.23
CA ARG A 276 -4.38 -7.55 21.60
C ARG A 276 -4.30 -6.03 21.64
N ASN A 277 -3.58 -5.42 20.71
CA ASN A 277 -3.48 -3.96 20.64
C ASN A 277 -4.82 -3.29 20.31
N LYS A 278 -5.64 -3.90 19.45
CA LYS A 278 -7.00 -3.43 19.20
C LYS A 278 -7.83 -3.42 20.49
N ASP A 279 -7.78 -4.50 21.26
CA ASP A 279 -8.45 -4.59 22.57
C ASP A 279 -7.91 -3.59 23.58
N PHE A 280 -6.60 -3.40 23.64
CA PHE A 280 -5.93 -2.50 24.59
C PHE A 280 -6.25 -1.04 24.26
N SER A 281 -6.28 -0.68 22.99
CA SER A 281 -6.70 0.64 22.52
C SER A 281 -8.16 0.93 22.91
N MET A 282 -9.07 -0.03 22.70
CA MET A 282 -10.48 0.10 23.11
C MET A 282 -10.63 0.28 24.63
N LYS A 283 -9.80 -0.42 25.42
CA LYS A 283 -9.76 -0.32 26.88
C LYS A 283 -8.94 0.86 27.40
N LYS A 284 -8.38 1.70 26.51
CA LYS A 284 -7.49 2.82 26.82
C LYS A 284 -6.28 2.43 27.68
N GLN A 285 -5.72 1.25 27.45
CA GLN A 285 -4.49 0.78 28.10
C GLN A 285 -3.25 1.22 27.31
N THR A 286 -2.05 1.02 27.87
CA THR A 286 -0.79 1.18 27.13
C THR A 286 -0.69 0.13 26.02
N PRO A 287 0.06 0.37 24.92
CA PRO A 287 0.26 -0.64 23.88
C PRO A 287 0.89 -1.94 24.43
N TYR A 288 0.45 -3.08 23.91
CA TYR A 288 1.06 -4.39 24.15
C TYR A 288 2.41 -4.53 23.42
N ALA A 289 2.49 -3.97 22.22
CA ALA A 289 3.68 -3.82 21.39
C ALA A 289 3.53 -2.59 20.48
N PRO A 290 4.60 -2.07 19.84
CA PRO A 290 4.49 -0.98 18.88
C PRO A 290 3.59 -1.25 17.66
N LEU A 291 3.53 -2.51 17.18
CA LEU A 291 2.82 -2.90 15.97
C LEU A 291 1.29 -2.83 16.11
N ILE A 292 0.63 -2.06 15.24
CA ILE A 292 -0.84 -2.01 15.13
C ILE A 292 -1.30 -2.28 13.70
N GLU A 293 -2.55 -2.71 13.51
CA GLU A 293 -3.14 -2.77 12.16
C GLU A 293 -3.23 -1.37 11.56
N PHE A 294 -2.85 -1.25 10.29
CA PHE A 294 -3.05 -0.02 9.54
C PHE A 294 -4.56 0.27 9.46
N PHE A 295 -4.98 1.49 9.82
CA PHE A 295 -6.38 1.89 9.68
C PHE A 295 -6.52 3.40 9.43
N TYR A 296 -7.13 3.77 8.30
CA TYR A 296 -7.34 5.15 7.88
C TYR A 296 -8.82 5.46 7.62
N ASP A 297 -9.46 6.18 8.54
CA ASP A 297 -10.91 6.46 8.52
C ASP A 297 -11.28 7.85 7.97
N LYS A 298 -10.31 8.67 7.55
CA LYS A 298 -10.58 10.05 7.12
C LYS A 298 -11.05 10.12 5.67
N ALA A 299 -12.09 10.92 5.43
CA ALA A 299 -12.74 11.09 4.11
C ALA A 299 -12.02 12.10 3.18
N THR A 300 -10.72 12.32 3.32
CA THR A 300 -9.99 13.29 2.49
C THR A 300 -9.45 12.60 1.23
N MET A 301 -10.18 12.70 0.12
CA MET A 301 -9.71 12.24 -1.19
C MET A 301 -8.75 13.26 -1.80
N ALA A 302 -7.51 12.83 -2.02
CA ALA A 302 -6.53 13.52 -2.83
C ALA A 302 -5.82 12.50 -3.73
N ASP A 303 -5.60 12.88 -4.98
CA ASP A 303 -4.98 12.04 -6.01
C ASP A 303 -3.75 12.77 -6.58
N PHE A 304 -2.82 13.13 -5.70
CA PHE A 304 -1.55 13.71 -6.05
C PHE A 304 -0.43 12.71 -5.74
N ASP A 305 -0.14 11.89 -6.74
CA ASP A 305 1.12 11.14 -6.89
C ASP A 305 1.77 11.51 -8.22
#